data_AF-I0HDU0-F1
#
_entry.id   AF-I0HDU0-F1
#
_cell.length_a   1.000
_cell.length_b   1.000
_cell.length_c   1.000
_cell.angle_alpha   90.00
_cell.angle_beta   90.00
_cell.angle_gamma   90.00
#
_symmetry.space_group_name_H-M   'P 1'
#
loop_
_entity.id
_entity.type
_entity.pdbx_description
1 polymer ?
#
loop_
_entity_poly.entity_id
_entity_poly.type
_entity_poly.pdbx_seq_one_letter_code
_entity_poly.pdbx_strand_id
1 'polypeptide(L)'
;MTDPQSPPKHRGYLLVITLVVAALSLVVGLAGVTLSAIALGRSDEASALAKQANDKPVAVAPTTEATGEPPTPEPTDPASATPDPEQPSGAATTPADISPTADYTVAYQGEHLRARSVGCNGNFMAVDLDEPRVAGEARFLSEFGVQGCNAPGEIVTNLAMATVSGPSATPFDCLETIRTDPGRSPIAPTQGMTLCLVTDQKKATANGVTQKIVFVTVDSISVDRETVVLNLTLKAWDMPQ
;
A
#
# COMPACT_ATOMS: atom_id res chain seq x y z
N MET A 1 9.93 -72.44 40.55
CA MET A 1 10.81 -71.28 40.69
C MET A 1 10.13 -70.12 39.97
N THR A 2 9.51 -69.21 40.72
CA THR A 2 8.80 -68.03 40.20
C THR A 2 9.71 -66.82 40.35
N ASP A 3 10.07 -66.21 39.23
CA ASP A 3 10.83 -64.96 39.17
C ASP A 3 9.94 -63.76 39.59
N PRO A 4 10.46 -62.82 40.39
CA PRO A 4 9.70 -61.62 40.75
C PRO A 4 9.78 -60.58 39.64
N GLN A 5 8.63 -60.24 39.05
CA GLN A 5 8.50 -59.08 38.15
C GLN A 5 8.74 -57.78 38.92
N SER A 6 9.76 -57.02 38.51
CA SER A 6 9.97 -55.63 38.97
C SER A 6 8.95 -54.68 38.35
N PRO A 7 8.42 -53.69 39.10
CA PRO A 7 7.44 -52.74 38.59
C PRO A 7 8.06 -51.70 37.63
N PRO A 8 7.30 -51.24 36.61
CA PRO A 8 7.82 -50.36 35.57
C PRO A 8 8.05 -48.92 36.08
N LYS A 9 9.31 -48.46 36.02
CA LYS A 9 9.77 -47.10 36.39
C LYS A 9 9.32 -45.98 35.42
N HIS A 10 8.56 -46.29 34.38
CA HIS A 10 8.26 -45.36 33.28
C HIS A 10 7.29 -44.21 33.63
N ARG A 11 6.43 -44.37 34.65
CA ARG A 11 5.45 -43.32 35.01
C ARG A 11 6.09 -42.07 35.61
N GLY A 12 7.19 -42.20 36.35
CA GLY A 12 7.89 -41.05 36.93
C GLY A 12 8.57 -40.18 35.88
N TYR A 13 9.14 -40.81 34.85
CA TYR A 13 9.86 -40.10 33.79
C TYR A 13 8.93 -39.25 32.92
N LEU A 14 7.73 -39.76 32.61
CA LEU A 14 6.74 -39.00 31.83
C LEU A 14 6.25 -37.75 32.56
N LEU A 15 6.03 -37.83 33.88
CA LEU A 15 5.63 -36.67 34.68
C LEU A 15 6.71 -35.57 34.70
N VAL A 16 7.98 -35.95 34.81
CA VAL A 16 9.10 -35.00 34.78
C VAL A 16 9.18 -34.30 33.42
N ILE A 17 9.04 -35.04 32.31
CA ILE A 17 9.04 -34.45 30.96
C ILE A 17 7.89 -33.43 30.81
N THR A 18 6.67 -33.79 31.24
CA THR A 18 5.52 -32.87 31.12
C THR A 18 5.72 -31.57 31.92
N LEU A 19 6.35 -31.66 33.09
CA LEU A 19 6.62 -30.50 33.94
C LEU A 19 7.68 -29.58 33.32
N VAL A 20 8.73 -30.15 32.72
CA VAL A 20 9.78 -29.39 32.02
C VAL A 20 9.21 -28.66 30.80
N VAL A 21 8.35 -29.32 30.01
CA VAL A 21 7.71 -28.71 28.83
C VAL A 21 6.78 -27.56 29.24
N ALA A 22 5.98 -27.75 30.30
CA ALA A 22 5.11 -26.70 30.82
C ALA A 22 5.91 -25.48 31.31
N ALA A 23 7.00 -25.69 32.04
CA ALA A 23 7.87 -24.61 32.50
C ALA A 23 8.51 -23.83 31.34
N LEU A 24 9.00 -24.53 30.30
CA LEU A 24 9.55 -23.89 29.10
C LEU A 24 8.50 -23.06 28.35
N SER A 25 7.27 -23.57 28.20
CA SER A 25 6.19 -22.85 27.54
C SER A 25 5.82 -21.54 28.27
N LEU A 26 5.89 -21.53 29.60
CA LEU A 26 5.60 -20.35 30.42
C LEU A 26 6.68 -19.27 30.25
N VAL A 27 7.95 -19.66 30.14
CA VAL A 27 9.06 -18.73 29.88
C VAL A 27 8.95 -18.10 28.49
N VAL A 28 8.60 -18.88 27.46
CA VAL A 28 8.39 -18.36 26.10
C VAL A 28 7.18 -17.42 26.05
N GLY A 29 6.09 -17.76 26.76
CA GLY A 29 4.92 -16.88 26.88
C GLY A 29 5.25 -15.54 27.54
N LEU A 30 6.03 -15.54 28.62
CA LEU A 30 6.45 -14.31 29.30
C LEU A 30 7.34 -13.42 28.42
N ALA A 31 8.20 -14.00 27.58
CA ALA A 31 9.04 -13.25 26.64
C ALA A 31 8.22 -12.54 25.53
N GLY A 32 7.06 -13.10 25.14
CA GLY A 32 6.16 -12.45 24.17
C GLY A 32 5.42 -11.22 24.74
N VAL A 33 5.05 -11.29 26.03
CA VAL A 33 4.36 -10.17 26.72
C VAL A 33 5.30 -8.97 26.90
N THR A 34 6.58 -9.19 27.19
CA THR A 34 7.55 -8.09 27.35
C THR A 34 7.86 -7.37 26.04
N LEU A 35 7.92 -8.10 24.90
CA LEU A 35 8.09 -7.49 23.58
C LEU A 35 6.88 -6.65 23.15
N SER A 36 5.67 -7.05 23.56
CA SER A 36 4.44 -6.30 23.26
C SER A 36 4.37 -4.96 24.00
N ALA A 37 4.93 -4.87 25.21
CA ALA A 37 4.99 -3.61 25.97
C ALA A 37 5.98 -2.58 25.39
N ILE A 38 7.07 -3.04 24.77
CA ILE A 38 8.06 -2.16 24.12
C ILE A 38 7.48 -1.51 22.84
N ALA A 39 6.55 -2.20 22.15
CA ALA A 39 5.88 -1.64 20.98
C ALA A 39 4.92 -0.49 21.33
N LEU A 40 4.26 -0.55 22.49
CA LEU A 40 3.34 0.50 22.95
C LEU A 40 4.09 1.78 23.36
N GLY A 41 5.29 1.67 23.93
CA GLY A 41 6.10 2.84 24.33
C GLY A 41 6.64 3.69 23.17
N ARG A 42 6.79 3.12 21.96
CA ARG A 42 7.25 3.87 20.78
C ARG A 42 6.15 4.69 20.09
N SER A 43 4.89 4.43 20.40
CA SER A 43 3.77 5.18 19.82
C SER A 43 3.62 6.58 20.44
N ASP A 44 3.99 6.74 21.71
CA ASP A 44 3.89 8.02 22.42
C ASP A 44 4.95 9.02 21.94
N GLU A 45 6.17 8.57 21.64
CA GLU A 45 7.23 9.43 21.09
C GLU A 45 6.89 9.96 19.68
N ALA A 46 6.24 9.15 18.84
CA ALA A 46 5.79 9.58 17.51
C ALA A 46 4.69 10.67 17.60
N SER A 47 3.79 10.55 18.57
CA SER A 47 2.74 11.54 18.81
C SER A 47 3.27 12.86 19.38
N ALA A 48 4.34 12.81 20.19
CA ALA A 48 5.02 13.99 20.72
C ALA A 48 5.81 14.73 19.64
N LEU A 49 6.50 14.01 18.75
CA LEU A 49 7.20 14.59 17.59
C LEU A 49 6.23 15.21 16.58
N ALA A 50 5.07 14.59 16.34
CA ALA A 50 4.03 15.13 15.47
C ALA A 50 3.44 16.44 16.02
N LYS A 51 3.24 16.55 17.34
CA LYS A 51 2.82 17.81 17.97
C LYS A 51 3.89 18.90 17.87
N GLN A 52 5.16 18.56 18.08
CA GLN A 52 6.26 19.54 18.03
C GLN A 52 6.50 20.09 16.62
N ALA A 53 6.23 19.30 15.57
CA ALA A 53 6.31 19.77 14.19
C ALA A 53 5.20 20.76 13.83
N ASN A 54 4.02 20.67 14.47
CA ASN A 54 2.87 21.52 14.20
C ASN A 54 2.95 22.90 14.87
N ASP A 55 3.78 23.06 15.91
CA ASP A 55 3.93 24.31 16.67
C ASP A 55 5.05 25.24 16.15
N LYS A 56 5.69 24.91 15.02
CA LYS A 56 6.76 25.75 14.44
C LYS A 56 6.18 26.74 13.42
N PRO A 57 6.10 28.05 13.72
CA PRO A 57 5.62 29.03 12.75
C PRO A 57 6.56 29.12 11.54
N VAL A 58 5.99 29.00 10.34
CA VAL A 58 6.69 29.20 9.07
C VAL A 58 7.15 30.66 8.99
N ALA A 59 8.46 30.86 8.86
CA ALA A 59 9.04 32.17 8.63
C ALA A 59 8.63 32.69 7.24
N VAL A 60 7.89 33.80 7.21
CA VAL A 60 7.56 34.54 5.99
C VAL A 60 8.86 35.15 5.44
N ALA A 61 9.21 34.80 4.19
CA ALA A 61 10.34 35.40 3.48
C ALA A 61 10.07 36.88 3.17
N PRO A 62 11.07 37.78 3.23
CA PRO A 62 10.87 39.20 3.00
C PRO A 62 10.68 39.51 1.51
N THR A 63 9.67 40.34 1.23
CA THR A 63 9.40 40.98 -0.06
C THR A 63 10.54 41.94 -0.41
N THR A 64 11.15 41.77 -1.58
CA THR A 64 12.04 42.77 -2.17
C THR A 64 11.41 43.33 -3.44
N GLU A 65 10.97 44.59 -3.36
CA GLU A 65 10.62 45.45 -4.48
C GLU A 65 11.91 46.10 -5.05
N ALA A 66 12.09 46.08 -6.38
CA ALA A 66 12.43 47.25 -7.22
C ALA A 66 12.99 46.85 -8.61
N THR A 67 12.20 47.19 -9.64
CA THR A 67 12.56 48.00 -10.81
C THR A 67 13.60 47.50 -11.83
N GLY A 68 13.12 47.26 -13.06
CA GLY A 68 13.91 47.31 -14.30
C GLY A 68 13.17 46.74 -15.53
N GLU A 69 12.76 47.60 -16.46
CA GLU A 69 12.23 47.32 -17.81
C GLU A 69 13.12 48.07 -18.84
N PRO A 70 13.22 47.76 -20.18
CA PRO A 70 12.92 46.60 -21.04
C PRO A 70 14.17 46.16 -21.89
N PRO A 71 14.09 45.27 -22.92
CA PRO A 71 13.55 45.62 -24.26
C PRO A 71 12.61 44.58 -24.90
N THR A 72 11.67 45.10 -25.68
CA THR A 72 10.72 44.43 -26.60
C THR A 72 11.42 43.71 -27.77
N PRO A 73 10.99 42.49 -28.15
CA PRO A 73 11.12 41.99 -29.52
C PRO A 73 9.78 41.98 -30.28
N GLU A 74 9.90 42.14 -31.61
CA GLU A 74 8.86 42.28 -32.65
C GLU A 74 7.82 41.15 -32.75
N PRO A 75 6.65 41.41 -33.37
CA PRO A 75 5.58 40.45 -33.58
C PRO A 75 5.87 39.55 -34.79
N THR A 76 5.75 38.23 -34.61
CA THR A 76 5.66 37.28 -35.72
C THR A 76 4.24 36.72 -35.78
N ASP A 77 3.59 36.90 -36.92
CA ASP A 77 2.26 36.35 -37.26
C ASP A 77 2.19 34.82 -37.04
N PRO A 78 1.12 34.30 -36.42
CA PRO A 78 0.70 32.93 -36.66
C PRO A 78 -0.29 32.88 -37.83
N ALA A 79 0.18 32.27 -38.93
CA ALA A 79 -0.67 31.82 -40.01
C ALA A 79 -1.74 30.83 -39.49
N SER A 80 -2.96 31.04 -39.95
CA SER A 80 -4.13 30.18 -39.72
C SER A 80 -3.87 28.71 -40.08
N ALA A 81 -4.22 27.81 -39.17
CA ALA A 81 -4.60 26.44 -39.49
C ALA A 81 -5.99 26.16 -38.89
N THR A 82 -6.87 25.70 -39.76
CA THR A 82 -8.29 25.39 -39.64
C THR A 82 -8.65 24.47 -38.45
N PRO A 83 -9.84 24.62 -37.83
CA PRO A 83 -10.34 23.72 -36.79
C PRO A 83 -10.97 22.45 -37.39
N ASP A 84 -10.68 21.29 -36.79
CA ASP A 84 -11.39 20.02 -36.98
C ASP A 84 -11.70 19.44 -35.57
N PRO A 85 -12.73 18.60 -35.38
CA PRO A 85 -13.89 18.93 -34.57
C PRO A 85 -13.78 18.45 -33.13
N GLU A 86 -14.53 19.13 -32.26
CA GLU A 86 -14.72 18.83 -30.84
C GLU A 86 -14.90 17.34 -30.53
N GLN A 87 -13.88 16.74 -29.95
CA GLN A 87 -14.03 15.57 -29.10
C GLN A 87 -14.38 16.08 -27.70
N PRO A 88 -15.48 15.61 -27.05
CA PRO A 88 -15.90 16.17 -25.78
C PRO A 88 -14.83 15.94 -24.72
N SER A 89 -14.28 17.04 -24.22
CA SER A 89 -13.36 17.11 -23.10
C SER A 89 -14.07 16.65 -21.83
N GLY A 90 -13.99 15.35 -21.55
CA GLY A 90 -14.14 14.82 -20.20
C GLY A 90 -12.76 14.82 -19.57
N ALA A 91 -12.38 15.95 -18.96
CA ALA A 91 -11.10 16.10 -18.28
C ALA A 91 -10.95 14.98 -17.24
N ALA A 92 -10.06 14.03 -17.53
CA ALA A 92 -9.49 13.21 -16.48
C ALA A 92 -8.60 14.14 -15.67
N THR A 93 -8.95 14.38 -14.40
CA THR A 93 -8.08 15.06 -13.44
C THR A 93 -6.80 14.26 -13.39
N THR A 94 -5.76 14.77 -14.06
CA THR A 94 -4.44 14.17 -13.98
C THR A 94 -3.88 14.43 -12.58
N PRO A 95 -3.00 13.57 -12.04
CA PRO A 95 -2.35 13.81 -10.74
C PRO A 95 -1.74 15.21 -10.58
N ALA A 96 -1.43 15.89 -11.69
CA ALA A 96 -0.92 17.25 -11.74
C ALA A 96 -1.94 18.35 -11.34
N ASP A 97 -3.24 18.05 -11.31
CA ASP A 97 -4.30 19.03 -11.08
C ASP A 97 -4.70 19.16 -9.60
N ILE A 98 -4.08 18.40 -8.71
CA ILE A 98 -4.45 18.34 -7.28
C ILE A 98 -3.54 19.21 -6.44
N SER A 99 -4.14 20.12 -5.67
CA SER A 99 -3.39 21.01 -4.78
C SER A 99 -2.61 20.20 -3.72
N PRO A 100 -1.34 20.55 -3.43
CA PRO A 100 -0.59 20.00 -2.30
C PRO A 100 -1.28 20.18 -0.95
N THR A 101 -2.16 21.18 -0.85
CA THR A 101 -2.88 21.55 0.38
C THR A 101 -4.30 21.00 0.43
N ALA A 102 -4.65 20.08 -0.47
CA ALA A 102 -5.99 19.55 -0.53
C ALA A 102 -6.27 18.61 0.66
N ASP A 103 -7.47 18.68 1.22
CA ASP A 103 -7.86 17.90 2.39
C ASP A 103 -8.23 16.46 1.97
N TYR A 104 -7.34 15.51 2.29
CA TYR A 104 -7.59 14.08 2.08
C TYR A 104 -8.34 13.47 3.27
N THR A 105 -9.44 12.77 3.01
CA THR A 105 -10.20 12.07 4.06
C THR A 105 -9.86 10.58 4.03
N VAL A 106 -9.64 9.97 5.20
CA VAL A 106 -9.37 8.51 5.27
C VAL A 106 -10.60 7.73 4.81
N ALA A 107 -10.44 6.88 3.81
CA ALA A 107 -11.50 6.00 3.31
C ALA A 107 -11.51 4.65 4.06
N TYR A 108 -10.34 4.05 4.23
CA TYR A 108 -10.13 2.84 5.04
C TYR A 108 -8.67 2.74 5.49
N GLN A 109 -8.42 2.03 6.60
CA GLN A 109 -7.10 1.93 7.20
C GLN A 109 -6.85 0.54 7.80
N GLY A 110 -5.73 -0.09 7.41
CA GLY A 110 -5.29 -1.35 7.99
C GLY A 110 -6.07 -2.57 7.50
N GLU A 111 -6.61 -2.50 6.28
CA GLU A 111 -7.40 -3.58 5.70
C GLU A 111 -6.49 -4.70 5.21
N HIS A 112 -6.71 -5.91 5.70
CA HIS A 112 -5.86 -7.05 5.37
C HIS A 112 -6.51 -7.93 4.30
N LEU A 113 -5.83 -8.08 3.17
CA LEU A 113 -6.28 -8.91 2.05
C LEU A 113 -5.34 -10.06 1.78
N ARG A 114 -5.93 -11.19 1.40
CA ARG A 114 -5.19 -12.37 0.95
C ARG A 114 -5.53 -12.65 -0.51
N ALA A 115 -4.70 -12.15 -1.41
CA ALA A 115 -4.84 -12.38 -2.84
C ALA A 115 -4.10 -13.64 -3.26
N ARG A 116 -4.78 -14.55 -3.96
CA ARG A 116 -4.22 -15.80 -4.48
C ARG A 116 -4.29 -15.78 -6.00
N SER A 117 -3.18 -15.97 -6.70
CA SER A 117 -3.19 -16.05 -8.16
C SER A 117 -4.03 -17.23 -8.66
N VAL A 118 -4.34 -17.26 -9.96
CA VAL A 118 -5.19 -18.31 -10.56
C VAL A 118 -4.37 -19.28 -11.43
N GLY A 119 -3.08 -19.43 -11.09
CA GLY A 119 -2.13 -20.31 -11.80
C GLY A 119 -1.39 -19.63 -12.96
N CYS A 120 -0.84 -20.43 -13.89
CA CYS A 120 0.08 -19.96 -14.93
C CYS A 120 -0.61 -19.42 -16.20
N ASN A 121 -1.93 -19.48 -16.32
CA ASN A 121 -2.64 -19.36 -17.61
C ASN A 121 -2.98 -17.92 -18.03
N GLY A 122 -2.24 -16.92 -17.52
CA GLY A 122 -2.53 -15.49 -17.75
C GLY A 122 -3.79 -14.97 -17.05
N ASN A 123 -4.47 -15.82 -16.26
CA ASN A 123 -5.53 -15.40 -15.36
C ASN A 123 -4.89 -14.78 -14.12
N PHE A 124 -5.55 -13.75 -13.59
CA PHE A 124 -5.12 -13.08 -12.38
C PHE A 124 -6.30 -12.95 -11.42
N MET A 125 -5.98 -12.83 -10.14
CA MET A 125 -6.95 -12.57 -9.10
C MET A 125 -7.11 -11.08 -8.96
N ALA A 126 -8.30 -10.59 -9.31
CA ALA A 126 -8.66 -9.20 -9.21
C ALA A 126 -8.84 -8.79 -7.75
N VAL A 127 -8.32 -7.62 -7.41
CA VAL A 127 -8.59 -6.95 -6.14
C VAL A 127 -9.31 -5.65 -6.46
N ASP A 128 -10.43 -5.43 -5.80
CA ASP A 128 -11.14 -4.17 -5.82
C ASP A 128 -10.47 -3.23 -4.81
N LEU A 129 -10.09 -2.05 -5.26
CA LEU A 129 -9.44 -1.03 -4.44
C LEU A 129 -10.41 0.08 -4.01
N ASP A 130 -11.59 0.18 -4.64
CA ASP A 130 -12.62 1.12 -4.19
C ASP A 130 -13.30 0.60 -2.93
N GLU A 131 -13.52 -0.73 -2.88
CA GLU A 131 -13.89 -1.49 -1.70
C GLU A 131 -12.83 -2.57 -1.48
N PRO A 132 -12.08 -2.57 -0.36
CA PRO A 132 -10.91 -3.44 -0.19
C PRO A 132 -11.34 -4.91 -0.07
N ARG A 133 -11.49 -5.59 -1.20
CA ARG A 133 -11.92 -7.00 -1.28
C ARG A 133 -11.27 -7.69 -2.49
N VAL A 134 -11.19 -9.02 -2.40
CA VAL A 134 -10.86 -9.85 -3.57
C VAL A 134 -12.11 -9.97 -4.44
N ALA A 135 -12.02 -9.51 -5.68
CA ALA A 135 -13.14 -9.49 -6.62
C ALA A 135 -13.32 -10.81 -7.40
N GLY A 136 -12.31 -11.68 -7.38
CA GLY A 136 -12.34 -13.01 -8.00
C GLY A 136 -11.41 -13.13 -9.21
N GLU A 137 -11.56 -14.21 -9.98
CA GLU A 137 -10.79 -14.45 -11.19
C GLU A 137 -11.27 -13.53 -12.33
N ALA A 138 -10.33 -12.88 -13.00
CA ALA A 138 -10.61 -12.11 -14.20
C ALA A 138 -9.67 -12.49 -15.34
N ARG A 139 -10.19 -12.36 -16.57
CA ARG A 139 -9.48 -12.64 -17.82
C ARG A 139 -8.85 -11.40 -18.47
N PHE A 140 -9.29 -10.21 -18.08
CA PHE A 140 -8.82 -8.92 -18.60
C PHE A 140 -8.56 -7.98 -17.45
N LEU A 141 -7.39 -7.33 -17.44
CA LEU A 141 -6.86 -6.55 -16.32
C LEU A 141 -7.98 -5.79 -15.57
N SER A 142 -8.32 -6.29 -14.38
CA SER A 142 -8.91 -5.46 -13.35
C SER A 142 -7.89 -4.39 -12.97
N GLU A 143 -8.36 -3.30 -12.38
CA GLU A 143 -7.50 -2.18 -12.02
C GLU A 143 -6.26 -2.60 -11.24
N PHE A 144 -6.40 -3.62 -10.39
CA PHE A 144 -5.31 -4.27 -9.70
C PHE A 144 -5.54 -5.78 -9.65
N GLY A 145 -4.47 -6.57 -9.77
CA GLY A 145 -4.54 -8.01 -9.66
C GLY A 145 -3.21 -8.68 -9.36
N VAL A 146 -3.29 -9.96 -8.99
CA VAL A 146 -2.14 -10.81 -8.67
C VAL A 146 -2.11 -12.02 -9.61
N GLN A 147 -0.98 -12.26 -10.24
CA GLN A 147 -0.79 -13.34 -11.21
C GLN A 147 0.52 -14.11 -11.01
N GLY A 148 0.67 -15.19 -11.79
CA GLY A 148 1.85 -16.04 -11.79
C GLY A 148 1.68 -17.30 -10.94
N CYS A 149 2.55 -18.28 -11.17
CA CYS A 149 2.47 -19.60 -10.52
C CYS A 149 3.74 -19.99 -9.74
N ASN A 150 4.77 -19.14 -9.79
CA ASN A 150 5.99 -19.28 -9.00
C ASN A 150 6.25 -17.99 -8.23
N ALA A 151 6.85 -18.10 -7.04
CA ALA A 151 7.27 -16.91 -6.29
C ALA A 151 8.27 -16.06 -7.09
N PRO A 152 8.20 -14.72 -7.00
CA PRO A 152 7.25 -13.96 -6.17
C PRO A 152 5.88 -13.72 -6.82
N GLY A 153 5.66 -14.20 -8.03
CA GLY A 153 4.51 -13.84 -8.87
C GLY A 153 4.66 -12.41 -9.40
N GLU A 154 3.55 -11.84 -9.84
CA GLU A 154 3.48 -10.49 -10.36
C GLU A 154 2.23 -9.79 -9.86
N ILE A 155 2.37 -8.51 -9.52
CA ILE A 155 1.27 -7.59 -9.36
C ILE A 155 1.06 -6.90 -10.72
N VAL A 156 -0.17 -6.96 -11.21
CA VAL A 156 -0.60 -6.33 -12.46
C VAL A 156 -1.61 -5.24 -12.17
N THR A 157 -1.49 -4.12 -12.87
CA THR A 157 -2.37 -2.96 -12.72
C THR A 157 -2.31 -2.09 -13.96
N ASN A 158 -3.43 -1.46 -14.30
CA ASN A 158 -3.49 -0.39 -15.29
C ASN A 158 -3.62 1.01 -14.65
N LEU A 159 -3.57 1.09 -13.31
CA LEU A 159 -3.66 2.35 -12.58
C LEU A 159 -2.33 3.10 -12.62
N ALA A 160 -2.41 4.41 -12.45
CA ALA A 160 -1.23 5.20 -12.15
C ALA A 160 -0.69 4.76 -10.78
N MET A 161 0.59 4.41 -10.73
CA MET A 161 1.22 3.89 -9.51
C MET A 161 2.68 4.28 -9.38
N ALA A 162 3.20 4.20 -8.16
CA ALA A 162 4.62 4.31 -7.83
C ALA A 162 4.96 3.48 -6.58
N THR A 163 6.24 3.13 -6.42
CA THR A 163 6.73 2.53 -5.18
C THR A 163 7.16 3.64 -4.23
N VAL A 164 6.63 3.65 -3.01
CA VAL A 164 6.91 4.68 -2.00
C VAL A 164 7.76 4.14 -0.86
N SER A 165 8.29 5.03 -0.02
CA SER A 165 9.23 4.72 1.09
C SER A 165 8.66 3.84 2.22
N GLY A 166 7.40 3.43 2.14
CA GLY A 166 6.77 2.49 3.05
C GLY A 166 5.36 2.93 3.49
N PRO A 167 4.81 2.28 4.53
CA PRO A 167 3.44 2.52 4.98
C PRO A 167 3.26 3.88 5.68
N SER A 168 4.31 4.64 5.95
CA SER A 168 4.22 6.00 6.50
C SER A 168 4.10 7.09 5.43
N ALA A 169 4.25 6.75 4.14
CA ALA A 169 4.10 7.70 3.05
C ALA A 169 2.70 8.33 3.01
N THR A 170 2.64 9.61 2.65
CA THR A 170 1.42 10.43 2.61
C THR A 170 0.80 10.46 1.20
N PRO A 171 -0.50 10.81 1.06
CA PRO A 171 -1.12 11.01 -0.24
C PRO A 171 -0.34 11.98 -1.16
N PHE A 172 0.24 13.03 -0.59
CA PHE A 172 1.08 13.96 -1.32
C PHE A 172 2.35 13.29 -1.86
N ASP A 173 3.08 12.55 -1.02
CA ASP A 173 4.28 11.81 -1.44
C ASP A 173 3.96 10.85 -2.59
N CYS A 174 2.79 10.21 -2.54
CA CYS A 174 2.32 9.31 -3.57
C CYS A 174 2.15 10.01 -4.92
N LEU A 175 1.36 11.09 -4.97
CA LEU A 175 1.10 11.81 -6.22
C LEU A 175 2.39 12.38 -6.79
N GLU A 176 3.26 12.92 -5.94
CA GLU A 176 4.53 13.47 -6.37
C GLU A 176 5.48 12.38 -6.90
N THR A 177 5.52 11.22 -6.27
CA THR A 177 6.30 10.08 -6.76
C THR A 177 5.73 9.55 -8.07
N ILE A 178 4.40 9.43 -8.22
CA ILE A 178 3.78 9.04 -9.49
C ILE A 178 4.15 10.02 -10.61
N ARG A 179 4.22 11.32 -10.31
CA ARG A 179 4.56 12.36 -11.27
C ARG A 179 6.04 12.32 -11.68
N THR A 180 6.94 12.01 -10.74
CA THR A 180 8.39 12.14 -10.92
C THR A 180 9.11 10.83 -11.25
N ASP A 181 8.64 9.71 -10.69
CA ASP A 181 9.14 8.35 -10.89
C ASP A 181 7.97 7.34 -10.96
N PRO A 182 7.19 7.36 -12.05
CA PRO A 182 6.06 6.46 -12.21
C PRO A 182 6.52 5.00 -12.26
N GLY A 183 5.82 4.16 -11.49
CA GLY A 183 5.98 2.72 -11.49
C GLY A 183 5.56 2.08 -12.82
N ARG A 184 6.05 0.86 -13.06
CA ARG A 184 5.73 0.07 -14.25
C ARG A 184 5.07 -1.25 -13.86
N SER A 185 4.04 -1.63 -14.61
CA SER A 185 3.36 -2.93 -14.47
C SER A 185 3.74 -3.85 -15.64
N PRO A 186 3.90 -5.18 -15.42
CA PRO A 186 3.84 -5.89 -14.14
C PRO A 186 5.00 -5.54 -13.20
N ILE A 187 4.79 -5.72 -11.91
CA ILE A 187 5.85 -5.58 -10.89
C ILE A 187 5.99 -6.86 -10.07
N ALA A 188 7.23 -7.30 -9.87
CA ALA A 188 7.54 -8.42 -8.98
C ALA A 188 7.41 -7.96 -7.52
N PRO A 189 6.51 -8.54 -6.71
CA PRO A 189 6.34 -8.10 -5.34
C PRO A 189 7.55 -8.49 -4.49
N THR A 190 7.91 -7.62 -3.54
CA THR A 190 8.89 -7.91 -2.49
C THR A 190 8.27 -7.65 -1.13
N GLN A 191 8.65 -8.44 -0.11
CA GLN A 191 8.13 -8.26 1.24
C GLN A 191 8.51 -6.88 1.78
N GLY A 192 7.54 -6.17 2.35
CA GLY A 192 7.69 -4.80 2.85
C GLY A 192 7.55 -3.72 1.78
N MET A 193 7.46 -4.09 0.49
CA MET A 193 7.18 -3.14 -0.58
C MET A 193 5.82 -2.47 -0.36
N THR A 194 5.76 -1.15 -0.54
CA THR A 194 4.49 -0.40 -0.54
C THR A 194 4.31 0.26 -1.90
N LEU A 195 3.27 -0.16 -2.60
CA LEU A 195 2.80 0.51 -3.81
C LEU A 195 1.82 1.58 -3.40
N CYS A 196 1.92 2.75 -4.02
CA CYS A 196 0.84 3.71 -4.02
C CYS A 196 0.20 3.76 -5.40
N LEU A 197 -1.14 3.76 -5.45
CA LEU A 197 -1.95 3.75 -6.65
C LEU A 197 -3.05 4.81 -6.57
N VAL A 198 -3.48 5.29 -7.73
CA VAL A 198 -4.65 6.18 -7.87
C VAL A 198 -5.74 5.42 -8.61
N THR A 199 -6.93 5.26 -8.01
CA THR A 199 -8.05 4.56 -8.67
C THR A 199 -8.60 5.35 -9.85
N ASP A 200 -9.31 4.68 -10.77
CA ASP A 200 -9.77 5.33 -12.00
C ASP A 200 -10.91 6.32 -11.73
N GLN A 201 -10.71 7.58 -12.10
CA GLN A 201 -11.70 8.64 -11.89
C GLN A 201 -13.00 8.41 -12.66
N LYS A 202 -12.93 7.90 -13.90
CA LYS A 202 -14.11 7.68 -14.74
C LYS A 202 -14.96 6.58 -14.14
N LYS A 203 -14.35 5.49 -13.68
CA LYS A 203 -14.99 4.39 -12.97
C LYS A 203 -15.58 4.88 -11.65
N ALA A 204 -14.83 5.67 -10.88
CA ALA A 204 -15.30 6.24 -9.62
C ALA A 204 -16.57 7.08 -9.83
N THR A 205 -16.54 7.99 -10.82
CA THR A 205 -17.69 8.82 -11.21
C THR A 205 -18.88 7.99 -11.66
N ALA A 206 -18.65 6.98 -12.52
CA ALA A 206 -19.71 6.12 -13.04
C ALA A 206 -20.41 5.30 -11.94
N ASN A 207 -19.67 4.93 -10.89
CA ASN A 207 -20.18 4.15 -9.76
C ASN A 207 -20.70 5.03 -8.60
N GLY A 208 -20.61 6.37 -8.71
CA GLY A 208 -20.99 7.29 -7.64
C GLY A 208 -20.11 7.17 -6.40
N VAL A 209 -18.83 6.82 -6.58
CA VAL A 209 -17.84 6.75 -5.50
C VAL A 209 -16.72 7.78 -5.71
N THR A 210 -16.05 8.16 -4.64
CA THR A 210 -14.90 9.08 -4.71
C THR A 210 -13.66 8.34 -5.19
N GLN A 211 -12.90 8.96 -6.10
CA GLN A 211 -11.57 8.51 -6.50
C GLN A 211 -10.66 8.43 -5.26
N LYS A 212 -9.78 7.42 -5.20
CA LYS A 212 -8.94 7.16 -4.03
C LYS A 212 -7.47 7.11 -4.37
N ILE A 213 -6.65 7.53 -3.40
CA ILE A 213 -5.24 7.16 -3.32
C ILE A 213 -5.16 5.95 -2.40
N VAL A 214 -4.59 4.85 -2.90
CA VAL A 214 -4.54 3.57 -2.21
C VAL A 214 -3.09 3.13 -2.06
N PHE A 215 -2.70 2.80 -0.84
CA PHE A 215 -1.41 2.20 -0.57
C PHE A 215 -1.62 0.72 -0.28
N VAL A 216 -0.85 -0.10 -0.99
CA VAL A 216 -0.85 -1.56 -0.87
C VAL A 216 0.53 -1.99 -0.40
N THR A 217 0.63 -2.43 0.86
CA THR A 217 1.84 -2.97 1.43
C THR A 217 1.83 -4.50 1.31
N VAL A 218 2.92 -5.09 0.82
CA VAL A 218 3.09 -6.54 0.73
C VAL A 218 3.65 -7.06 2.06
N ASP A 219 2.80 -7.68 2.87
CA ASP A 219 3.19 -8.18 4.20
C ASP A 219 3.99 -9.47 4.11
N SER A 220 3.59 -10.38 3.21
CA SER A 220 4.29 -11.63 2.96
C SER A 220 3.93 -12.23 1.60
N ILE A 221 4.84 -13.05 1.09
CA ILE A 221 4.75 -13.74 -0.20
C ILE A 221 4.92 -15.23 0.09
N SER A 222 4.01 -16.05 -0.41
CA SER A 222 4.09 -17.51 -0.27
C SER A 222 3.58 -18.20 -1.53
N VAL A 223 3.87 -19.50 -1.64
CA VAL A 223 3.35 -20.35 -2.71
C VAL A 223 2.59 -21.52 -2.08
N ASP A 224 1.36 -21.74 -2.54
CA ASP A 224 0.51 -22.86 -2.14
C ASP A 224 0.08 -23.60 -3.41
N ARG A 225 0.59 -24.83 -3.63
CA ARG A 225 0.25 -25.65 -4.81
C ARG A 225 0.32 -24.89 -6.14
N GLU A 226 1.48 -24.31 -6.44
CA GLU A 226 1.72 -23.53 -7.68
C GLU A 226 0.86 -22.26 -7.81
N THR A 227 0.24 -21.83 -6.71
CA THR A 227 -0.47 -20.57 -6.61
C THR A 227 0.32 -19.60 -5.75
N VAL A 228 0.58 -18.41 -6.28
CA VAL A 228 1.19 -17.32 -5.52
C VAL A 228 0.14 -16.75 -4.59
N VAL A 229 0.50 -16.58 -3.32
CA VAL A 229 -0.36 -15.99 -2.29
C VAL A 229 0.35 -14.77 -1.71
N LEU A 230 -0.26 -13.61 -1.90
CA LEU A 230 0.16 -12.35 -1.29
C LEU A 230 -0.78 -12.02 -0.13
N ASN A 231 -0.19 -11.78 1.05
CA ASN A 231 -0.90 -11.10 2.13
C ASN A 231 -0.55 -9.62 2.04
N LEU A 232 -1.59 -8.80 1.99
CA LEU A 232 -1.51 -7.37 1.71
C LEU A 232 -2.17 -6.59 2.84
N THR A 233 -1.59 -5.44 3.18
CA THR A 233 -2.23 -4.43 4.03
C THR A 233 -2.54 -3.21 3.19
N LEU A 234 -3.79 -2.75 3.22
CA LEU A 234 -4.28 -1.63 2.45
C LEU A 234 -4.68 -0.47 3.34
N LYS A 235 -4.39 0.75 2.86
CA LYS A 235 -4.88 2.01 3.43
C LYS A 235 -5.23 2.94 2.28
N ALA A 236 -6.28 3.75 2.43
CA ALA A 236 -6.70 4.65 1.38
C ALA A 236 -7.27 5.97 1.89
N TRP A 237 -7.20 6.97 1.03
CA TRP A 237 -7.79 8.27 1.21
C TRP A 237 -8.66 8.63 0.02
N ASP A 238 -9.81 9.22 0.31
CA ASP A 238 -10.64 9.89 -0.69
C ASP A 238 -9.92 11.13 -1.19
N MET A 239 -9.86 11.24 -2.51
CA MET A 239 -9.28 12.39 -3.19
C MET A 239 -10.29 13.54 -3.20
N PRO A 240 -9.85 14.75 -2.84
CA PRO A 240 -10.70 15.93 -2.94
C PRO A 240 -11.10 16.14 -4.41
N GLN A 241 -12.38 16.47 -4.61
CA GLN A 241 -12.99 16.71 -5.91
C GLN A 241 -12.96 18.19 -6.27
#